data_AF-X1JCV4-F1
#
_entry.id   AF-X1JCV4-F1
#
_cell.length_a   1.000
_cell.length_b   1.000
_cell.length_c   1.000
_cell.angle_alpha   90.00
_cell.angle_beta   90.00
_cell.angle_gamma   90.00
#
_symmetry.space_group_name_H-M   'P 1'
#
loop_
_entity.id
_entity.type
_entity.pdbx_description
1 polymer ?
#
loop_
_entity_poly.entity_id
_entity_poly.type
_entity_poly.pdbx_seq_one_letter_code
_entity_poly.pdbx_strand_id
1 'polypeptide(L)'
;MEHEFTKKIKKILKKDFGEFSDRVFSESQIVQYLNIKTKSANKGSKSRGSFANLYAIYVLVEDYISKDFHKTGKYAEYKGAVFTNLFKR
;
A
#
# COMPACT_ATOMS: atom_id res chain seq x y z
N MET A 1 12.26 -4.15 12.47
CA MET A 1 13.27 -5.07 11.88
C MET A 1 13.38 -4.74 10.41
N GLU A 2 14.52 -4.21 9.96
CA GLU A 2 14.75 -3.93 8.54
C GLU A 2 14.96 -5.23 7.75
N HIS A 3 14.50 -5.25 6.51
CA HIS A 3 14.71 -6.33 5.54
C HIS A 3 14.91 -5.74 4.15
N GLU A 4 15.16 -6.60 3.15
CA GLU A 4 15.44 -6.16 1.78
C GLU A 4 14.37 -5.20 1.23
N PHE A 5 13.09 -5.54 1.44
CA PHE A 5 11.97 -4.70 1.00
C PHE A 5 11.86 -3.37 1.75
N THR A 6 12.32 -3.28 3.01
CA THR A 6 12.40 -2.01 3.75
C THR A 6 13.23 -0.98 2.98
N LYS A 7 14.34 -1.41 2.36
CA LYS A 7 15.22 -0.53 1.57
C LYS A 7 14.48 0.02 0.34
N LYS A 8 13.65 -0.80 -0.30
CA LYS A 8 12.81 -0.37 -1.44
C LYS A 8 11.77 0.65 -1.00
N ILE A 9 11.07 0.39 0.10
CA ILE A 9 10.08 1.32 0.67
C ILE A 9 10.76 2.66 0.99
N LYS A 10 11.86 2.65 1.75
CA LYS A 10 12.61 3.87 2.09
C LYS A 10 13.09 4.63 0.86
N LYS A 11 13.55 3.95 -0.20
CA LYS A 11 13.95 4.59 -1.46
C LYS A 11 12.79 5.32 -2.13
N ILE A 12 11.60 4.70 -2.17
CA ILE A 12 10.39 5.33 -2.74
C ILE A 12 10.00 6.55 -1.90
N LEU A 13 9.92 6.39 -0.58
CA LEU A 13 9.58 7.50 0.31
C LEU A 13 10.59 8.64 0.24
N LYS A 14 11.89 8.35 0.10
CA LYS A 14 12.92 9.38 -0.05
C LYS A 14 12.74 10.16 -1.34
N LYS A 15 12.38 9.47 -2.43
CA LYS A 15 12.10 10.10 -3.73
C LYS A 15 10.85 10.98 -3.67
N ASP A 16 9.79 10.55 -2.99
CA ASP A 16 8.48 11.23 -3.02
C ASP A 16 8.32 12.28 -1.91
N PHE A 17 9.00 12.12 -0.76
CA PHE A 17 8.82 12.96 0.43
C PHE A 17 10.11 13.64 0.93
N GLY A 18 11.27 13.40 0.30
CA GLY A 18 12.51 14.10 0.63
C GLY A 18 12.95 13.92 2.10
N GLU A 19 13.06 15.01 2.85
CA GLU A 19 13.44 14.98 4.27
C GLU A 19 12.37 14.36 5.19
N PHE A 20 11.09 14.38 4.78
CA PHE A 20 9.99 13.81 5.54
C PHE A 20 9.89 12.29 5.42
N SER A 21 10.73 11.65 4.60
CA SER A 21 10.64 10.21 4.32
C SER A 21 10.68 9.34 5.56
N ASP A 22 11.53 9.69 6.53
CA ASP A 22 11.68 8.91 7.76
C ASP A 22 10.47 9.06 8.67
N ARG A 23 9.90 10.28 8.74
CA ARG A 23 8.65 10.55 9.45
C ARG A 23 7.47 9.80 8.84
N VAL A 24 7.33 9.82 7.51
CA VAL A 24 6.29 9.04 6.83
C VAL A 24 6.46 7.55 7.09
N PHE A 25 7.69 7.04 7.06
CA PHE A 25 7.97 5.63 7.38
C PHE A 25 7.63 5.26 8.83
N SER A 26 7.87 6.17 9.79
CA SER A 26 7.64 5.91 11.22
C SER A 26 6.22 6.20 11.69
N GLU A 27 5.46 7.07 11.03
CA GLU A 27 4.13 7.50 11.48
C GLU A 27 2.99 6.92 10.61
N SER A 28 3.24 6.61 9.34
CA SER A 28 2.20 6.08 8.46
C SER A 28 1.94 4.60 8.72
N GLN A 29 0.82 4.30 9.38
CA GLN A 29 0.40 2.92 9.69
C GLN A 29 0.31 2.02 8.46
N ILE A 30 -0.14 2.55 7.31
CA ILE A 30 -0.22 1.77 6.07
C ILE A 30 1.16 1.41 5.54
N VAL A 31 2.12 2.35 5.58
CA VAL A 31 3.51 2.09 5.18
C VAL A 31 4.18 1.09 6.13
N GLN A 32 3.96 1.22 7.44
CA GLN A 32 4.44 0.25 8.43
C GLN A 32 3.86 -1.14 8.17
N TYR A 33 2.56 -1.23 7.88
CA TYR A 33 1.90 -2.48 7.54
C TYR A 33 2.51 -3.12 6.28
N LEU A 34 2.72 -2.34 5.22
CA LEU A 34 3.38 -2.80 4.01
C LEU A 34 4.79 -3.34 4.32
N ASN A 35 5.57 -2.64 5.14
CA ASN A 35 6.89 -3.10 5.56
C ASN A 35 6.79 -4.46 6.29
N ILE A 36 5.93 -4.58 7.30
CA ILE A 36 5.74 -5.82 8.06
C ILE A 36 5.32 -6.99 7.14
N LYS A 37 4.35 -6.77 6.24
CA LYS A 37 3.82 -7.81 5.35
C LYS A 37 4.75 -8.18 4.20
N THR A 38 5.73 -7.35 3.88
CA THR A 38 6.72 -7.63 2.83
C THR A 38 8.04 -8.23 3.37
N LYS A 39 8.10 -8.57 4.66
CA LYS A 39 9.28 -9.20 5.29
C LYS A 39 9.81 -10.44 4.56
N SER A 40 8.91 -11.25 4.01
CA SER A 40 9.24 -12.49 3.30
C SER A 40 9.12 -12.38 1.77
N ALA A 41 8.98 -11.17 1.22
CA ALA A 41 8.73 -10.97 -0.22
C ALA A 41 9.84 -11.57 -1.12
N ASN A 42 11.07 -11.63 -0.61
CA ASN A 42 12.23 -12.20 -1.29
C ASN A 42 12.44 -13.71 -1.05
N LYS A 43 11.64 -14.34 -0.19
CA LYS A 43 11.74 -15.78 0.12
C LYS A 43 10.98 -16.63 -0.89
N GLY A 44 10.97 -17.95 -0.70
CA GLY A 44 10.21 -18.88 -1.55
C GLY A 44 8.69 -18.61 -1.53
N SER A 45 7.97 -19.06 -2.56
CA SER A 45 6.54 -18.81 -2.76
C SER A 45 5.67 -19.20 -1.55
N LYS A 46 6.00 -20.31 -0.86
CA LYS A 46 5.31 -20.76 0.36
C LYS A 46 5.52 -19.85 1.57
N SER A 47 6.59 -19.06 1.60
CA SER A 47 6.89 -18.12 2.70
C SER A 47 6.35 -16.70 2.47
N ARG A 48 5.96 -16.37 1.23
CA ARG A 48 5.36 -15.09 0.85
C ARG A 48 3.88 -15.07 1.23
N GLY A 49 3.60 -14.88 2.51
CA GLY A 49 2.23 -14.69 2.98
C GLY A 49 1.64 -13.33 2.59
N SER A 50 0.34 -13.14 2.81
CA SER A 50 -0.35 -11.85 2.77
C SER A 50 -0.52 -11.16 1.39
N PHE A 51 -0.32 -11.85 0.27
CA PHE A 51 -0.60 -11.31 -1.07
C PHE A 51 -2.03 -10.76 -1.19
N ALA A 52 -3.03 -11.46 -0.67
CA ALA A 52 -4.42 -11.02 -0.71
C ALA A 52 -4.63 -9.66 -0.02
N ASN A 53 -4.03 -9.44 1.15
CA ASN A 53 -4.17 -8.17 1.87
C ASN A 53 -3.41 -7.03 1.18
N LEU A 54 -2.20 -7.32 0.68
CA LEU A 54 -1.42 -6.34 -0.08
C LEU A 54 -2.18 -5.91 -1.34
N TYR A 55 -2.79 -6.87 -2.03
CA TYR A 55 -3.62 -6.62 -3.20
C TYR A 55 -4.89 -5.84 -2.85
N ALA A 56 -5.55 -6.16 -1.72
CA ALA A 56 -6.71 -5.41 -1.27
C ALA A 56 -6.37 -3.93 -1.00
N ILE A 57 -5.23 -3.64 -0.37
CA ILE A 57 -4.75 -2.27 -0.17
C ILE A 57 -4.52 -1.59 -1.53
N TYR A 58 -3.83 -2.26 -2.45
CA TYR A 58 -3.56 -1.74 -3.79
C TYR A 58 -4.87 -1.36 -4.51
N VAL A 59 -5.84 -2.26 -4.54
CA VAL A 59 -7.14 -2.03 -5.20
C VAL A 59 -7.92 -0.88 -4.55
N LEU A 60 -7.92 -0.79 -3.22
CA LEU A 60 -8.61 0.30 -2.52
C LEU A 60 -7.96 1.66 -2.78
N VAL A 61 -6.62 1.73 -2.82
CA VAL A 61 -5.89 2.97 -3.12
C VAL A 61 -6.10 3.38 -4.57
N GLU A 62 -6.03 2.44 -5.51
CA GLU A 62 -6.31 2.68 -6.93
C GLU A 62 -7.74 3.21 -7.13
N ASP A 63 -8.72 2.56 -6.51
CA ASP A 63 -10.12 2.98 -6.57
C ASP A 63 -10.33 4.37 -5.92
N TYR A 64 -9.63 4.63 -4.81
CA TYR A 64 -9.65 5.94 -4.14
C TYR A 64 -9.11 7.08 -5.03
N ILE A 65 -8.04 6.80 -5.77
CA ILE A 65 -7.43 7.78 -6.67
C ILE A 65 -8.27 7.95 -7.94
N SER A 66 -8.73 6.87 -8.57
CA SER A 66 -9.49 6.90 -9.83
C SER A 66 -10.85 7.60 -9.72
N LYS A 67 -11.43 7.63 -8.51
CA LYS A 67 -12.66 8.38 -8.21
C LYS A 67 -12.40 9.79 -7.66
N ASP A 68 -11.15 10.25 -7.71
CA ASP A 68 -10.70 11.56 -7.22
C ASP A 68 -11.08 11.85 -5.76
N PHE A 69 -11.22 10.81 -4.93
CA PHE A 69 -11.60 11.00 -3.52
C PHE A 69 -10.53 11.75 -2.73
N HIS A 70 -9.26 11.64 -3.13
CA HIS A 70 -8.12 12.42 -2.61
C HIS A 70 -8.25 13.93 -2.85
N LYS A 71 -9.05 14.35 -3.84
CA LYS A 71 -9.30 15.78 -4.16
C LYS A 71 -10.64 16.25 -3.62
N THR A 72 -11.66 15.41 -3.77
CA THR A 72 -13.06 15.78 -3.48
C THR A 72 -13.43 15.62 -2.02
N GLY A 73 -12.72 14.76 -1.25
CA GLY A 73 -13.08 14.44 0.14
C GLY A 73 -14.35 13.60 0.29
N LYS A 74 -15.00 13.19 -0.81
CA LYS A 74 -16.30 12.51 -0.81
C LYS A 74 -16.23 11.01 -0.58
N TYR A 75 -15.16 10.51 0.03
CA TYR A 75 -15.02 9.08 0.30
C TYR A 75 -16.13 8.55 1.24
N ALA A 76 -16.67 9.40 2.12
CA ALA A 76 -17.79 9.03 2.99
C ALA A 76 -19.07 8.65 2.22
N GLU A 77 -19.24 9.15 0.99
CA GLU A 77 -20.37 8.82 0.12
C GLU A 77 -20.12 7.51 -0.67
N TYR A 78 -18.96 6.89 -0.48
CA TYR A 78 -18.55 5.74 -1.26
C TYR A 78 -19.40 4.50 -0.92
N LYS A 79 -20.11 3.99 -1.93
CA LYS A 79 -20.98 2.80 -1.81
C LYS A 79 -20.24 1.47 -1.89
N GLY A 80 -18.92 1.49 -1.97
CA GLY A 80 -18.10 0.29 -2.13
C GLY A 80 -17.82 -0.10 -3.58
N ALA A 81 -16.90 -1.06 -3.74
CA ALA A 81 -16.45 -1.54 -5.03
C ALA A 81 -17.27 -2.75 -5.47
N VAL A 82 -17.67 -2.79 -6.73
CA VAL A 82 -18.32 -3.96 -7.31
C VAL A 82 -17.25 -5.00 -7.63
N PHE A 83 -17.23 -6.12 -6.90
CA PHE A 83 -16.21 -7.17 -7.02
C PHE A 83 -16.01 -7.69 -8.44
N THR A 84 -17.08 -7.89 -9.21
CA THR A 84 -16.99 -8.37 -10.59
C THR A 84 -16.26 -7.40 -11.52
N ASN A 85 -16.33 -6.09 -11.27
CA ASN A 85 -15.57 -5.08 -12.00
C ASN A 85 -14.10 -5.06 -11.56
N LEU A 86 -13.80 -5.44 -10.31
CA LEU A 86 -12.43 -5.59 -9.82
C LEU A 86 -11.73 -6.80 -10.43
N PHE A 87 -12.48 -7.86 -10.72
CA PHE A 87 -11.94 -9.13 -11.20
C PHE A 87 -11.63 -9.15 -12.71
N LYS A 88 -12.24 -8.25 -13.48
CA LYS A 88 -12.11 -8.16 -14.95
C LYS A 88 -11.00 -7.20 -15.42
N ARG A 89 -10.15 -6.75 -14.50
CA ARG A 89 -9.12 -5.73 -14.74
C ARG A 89 -7.85 -6.32 -15.34
#